data_AF-A0A162CSB4-F1
#
_entry.id   AF-A0A162CSB4-F1
#
_cell.length_a   1.000
_cell.length_b   1.000
_cell.length_c   1.000
_cell.angle_alpha   90.00
_cell.angle_beta   90.00
_cell.angle_gamma   90.00
#
_symmetry.space_group_name_H-M   'P 1'
#
loop_
_entity.id
_entity.type
_entity.pdbx_description
1 polymer ?
#
loop_
_entity_poly.entity_id
_entity_poly.type
_entity_poly.pdbx_seq_one_letter_code
_entity_poly.pdbx_strand_id
1 'polypeptide(L)'
;MCQGETALNGWTSVPANAGAIFNEQRLINEPEPLSLDQIPFPYDDSAVAKTLDYVKRVLHHETLSHSMRVYYYGMAITKLHFPDIFAKLSPSTWALTTLLHDLGTAEENLTATRMSFDIYGGIKALQVSKDFGATSDQAEAVAEAIIRHEDMGVDGTITYIGQLIQLATTYDNTSVHPHVRNFENMVHPATREEVVKAHPRLLWSEFFARTIRKEESIKPWCHSTHLVNFAEEIEGNTLMKKWE
;
A
#
# COMPACT_ATOMS: atom_id res chain seq x y z
N MET A 1 -16.29 14.32 12.99
CA MET A 1 -16.44 13.45 11.81
C MET A 1 -17.87 13.56 11.31
N CYS A 2 -18.09 14.04 10.09
CA CYS A 2 -19.40 13.94 9.45
C CYS A 2 -19.56 12.48 8.99
N GLN A 3 -20.74 11.86 9.15
CA GLN A 3 -20.96 10.45 8.80
C GLN A 3 -20.57 10.08 7.36
N GLY A 4 -20.48 11.07 6.45
CA GLY A 4 -20.02 10.89 5.08
C GLY A 4 -18.52 10.59 4.94
N GLU A 5 -17.65 11.15 5.79
CA GLU A 5 -16.19 10.96 5.67
C GLU A 5 -15.75 9.57 6.14
N THR A 6 -16.44 8.98 7.10
CA THR A 6 -16.08 7.68 7.71
C THR A 6 -15.99 6.57 6.65
N ALA A 7 -17.01 6.40 5.81
CA ALA A 7 -17.00 5.39 4.76
C ALA A 7 -16.04 5.74 3.61
N LEU A 8 -15.98 7.02 3.21
CA LEU A 8 -15.10 7.51 2.14
C LEU A 8 -13.62 7.28 2.48
N ASN A 9 -13.24 7.50 3.73
CA ASN A 9 -11.85 7.39 4.19
C ASN A 9 -11.49 5.99 4.70
N GLY A 10 -12.37 5.00 4.51
CA GLY A 10 -12.05 3.61 4.82
C GLY A 10 -12.08 3.25 6.30
N TRP A 11 -12.74 4.05 7.14
CA TRP A 11 -12.98 3.79 8.56
C TRP A 11 -14.05 2.70 8.79
N THR A 12 -13.95 1.62 8.03
CA THR A 12 -14.72 0.38 8.25
C THR A 12 -13.82 -0.57 9.02
N SER A 13 -14.27 -1.05 10.18
CA SER A 13 -13.54 -2.05 10.96
C SER A 13 -13.58 -3.41 10.24
N VAL A 14 -12.42 -4.00 9.97
CA VAL A 14 -12.27 -5.35 9.43
C VAL A 14 -11.29 -6.17 10.29
N PRO A 15 -11.33 -7.51 10.27
CA PRO A 15 -10.33 -8.33 10.95
C PRO A 15 -8.90 -7.95 10.52
N ALA A 16 -7.95 -7.87 11.46
CA ALA A 16 -6.54 -7.69 11.12
C ALA A 16 -5.95 -8.93 10.42
N ASN A 17 -6.47 -10.12 10.76
CA ASN A 17 -6.18 -11.34 10.00
C ASN A 17 -6.90 -11.33 8.66
N ALA A 18 -6.17 -11.04 7.58
CA ALA A 18 -6.71 -11.11 6.22
C ALA A 18 -7.33 -12.48 5.88
N GLY A 19 -6.83 -13.59 6.44
CA GLY A 19 -7.41 -14.92 6.22
C GLY A 19 -8.86 -15.05 6.71
N ALA A 20 -9.25 -14.28 7.74
CA ALA A 20 -10.63 -14.23 8.22
C ALA A 20 -11.56 -13.46 7.27
N ILE A 21 -11.02 -12.57 6.42
CA ILE A 21 -11.78 -11.84 5.40
C ILE A 21 -12.06 -12.75 4.19
N PHE A 22 -11.11 -13.60 3.83
CA PHE A 22 -11.18 -14.51 2.68
C PHE A 22 -11.66 -15.93 3.04
N ASN A 23 -12.59 -16.05 3.99
CA ASN A 23 -13.24 -17.29 4.44
C ASN A 23 -12.26 -18.47 4.63
N GLU A 24 -11.17 -18.23 5.36
CA GLU A 24 -10.15 -19.26 5.61
C GLU A 24 -9.64 -19.92 4.33
N GLN A 25 -9.24 -19.09 3.34
CA GLN A 25 -8.30 -19.43 2.25
C GLN A 25 -8.87 -19.46 0.81
N ARG A 26 -9.95 -18.76 0.47
CA ARG A 26 -10.38 -18.63 -0.93
C ARG A 26 -10.68 -17.18 -1.29
N LEU A 27 -10.26 -16.79 -2.50
CA LEU A 27 -10.66 -15.52 -3.09
C LEU A 27 -12.19 -15.42 -3.09
N ILE A 28 -12.72 -14.23 -2.86
CA ILE A 28 -14.17 -13.99 -2.78
C ILE A 28 -14.80 -14.22 -4.17
N ASN A 29 -14.13 -13.72 -5.21
CA ASN A 29 -14.50 -13.88 -6.61
C ASN A 29 -13.29 -14.31 -7.44
N GLU A 30 -13.53 -14.97 -8.58
CA GLU A 30 -12.49 -15.10 -9.61
C GLU A 30 -12.28 -13.71 -10.25
N PRO A 31 -11.04 -13.17 -10.26
CA PRO A 31 -10.82 -11.82 -10.77
C PRO A 31 -10.84 -11.80 -12.29
N GLU A 32 -11.81 -11.09 -12.85
CA GLU A 32 -11.87 -10.75 -14.27
C GLU A 32 -10.82 -9.69 -14.63
N PRO A 33 -10.37 -9.62 -15.91
CA PRO A 33 -9.48 -8.56 -16.36
C PRO A 33 -10.11 -7.17 -16.20
N LEU A 34 -9.41 -6.30 -15.48
CA LEU A 34 -9.68 -4.86 -15.38
C LEU A 34 -8.61 -4.05 -16.11
N SER A 35 -9.04 -3.09 -16.91
CA SER A 35 -8.18 -2.08 -17.54
C SER A 35 -8.00 -0.86 -16.64
N LEU A 36 -6.91 -0.10 -16.80
CA LEU A 36 -6.61 1.05 -15.92
C LEU A 36 -7.65 2.18 -16.02
N ASP A 37 -8.33 2.31 -17.16
CA ASP A 37 -9.43 3.27 -17.36
C ASP A 37 -10.65 2.98 -16.46
N GLN A 38 -10.81 1.73 -16.01
CA GLN A 38 -11.88 1.31 -15.11
C GLN A 38 -11.57 1.58 -13.63
N ILE A 39 -10.34 1.96 -13.32
CA ILE A 39 -9.81 2.29 -11.99
C ILE A 39 -8.88 3.52 -12.08
N PRO A 40 -9.39 4.66 -12.59
CA PRO A 40 -8.55 5.81 -12.91
C PRO A 40 -7.86 6.37 -11.67
N PHE A 41 -6.65 6.88 -11.83
CA PHE A 41 -5.96 7.61 -10.78
C PHE A 41 -6.55 9.04 -10.67
N PRO A 42 -6.83 9.56 -9.47
CA PRO A 42 -7.54 10.83 -9.29
C PRO A 42 -6.63 12.05 -9.46
N TYR A 43 -6.11 12.26 -10.67
CA TYR A 43 -5.21 13.38 -10.98
C TYR A 43 -5.83 14.76 -10.76
N ASP A 44 -7.16 14.88 -10.86
CA ASP A 44 -7.89 16.14 -10.73
C ASP A 44 -8.09 16.58 -9.27
N ASP A 45 -7.83 15.70 -8.30
CA ASP A 45 -7.86 16.05 -6.88
C ASP A 45 -6.64 16.89 -6.50
N SER A 46 -6.87 18.09 -5.94
CA SER A 46 -5.79 19.04 -5.66
C SER A 46 -4.79 18.53 -4.62
N ALA A 47 -5.25 17.80 -3.60
CA ALA A 47 -4.36 17.24 -2.58
C ALA A 47 -3.52 16.10 -3.18
N VAL A 48 -4.13 15.25 -4.00
CA VAL A 48 -3.43 14.18 -4.71
C VAL A 48 -2.39 14.74 -5.69
N ALA A 49 -2.74 15.74 -6.50
CA ALA A 49 -1.83 16.36 -7.46
C ALA A 49 -0.58 16.95 -6.78
N LYS A 50 -0.78 17.72 -5.70
CA LYS A 50 0.34 18.27 -4.90
C LYS A 50 1.18 17.18 -4.25
N THR A 51 0.53 16.13 -3.73
CA THR A 51 1.22 14.98 -3.13
C THR A 51 2.07 14.27 -4.17
N LEU A 52 1.51 13.98 -5.35
CA LEU A 52 2.21 13.36 -6.46
C LEU A 52 3.45 14.17 -6.87
N ASP A 53 3.31 15.49 -6.99
CA ASP A 53 4.43 16.38 -7.31
C ASP A 53 5.50 16.38 -6.21
N TYR A 54 5.10 16.33 -4.94
CA TYR A 54 6.01 16.22 -3.80
C TYR A 54 6.77 14.90 -3.82
N VAL A 55 6.09 13.77 -3.93
CA VAL A 55 6.74 12.46 -3.86
C VAL A 55 7.64 12.20 -5.07
N LYS A 56 7.35 12.76 -6.25
CA LYS A 56 8.28 12.76 -7.40
C LYS A 56 9.64 13.39 -7.10
N ARG A 57 9.71 14.32 -6.15
CA ARG A 57 10.96 14.99 -5.76
C ARG A 57 11.68 14.31 -4.60
N VAL A 58 10.95 13.55 -3.79
CA VAL A 58 11.43 13.03 -2.50
C VAL A 58 11.69 11.53 -2.54
N LEU A 59 10.84 10.76 -3.24
CA LEU A 59 11.00 9.32 -3.35
C LEU A 59 11.98 8.96 -4.46
N HIS A 60 12.60 7.79 -4.29
CA HIS A 60 13.29 7.10 -5.37
C HIS A 60 12.29 6.74 -6.48
N HIS A 61 12.77 6.62 -7.73
CA HIS A 61 11.90 6.31 -8.87
C HIS A 61 11.25 4.93 -8.72
N GLU A 62 11.98 3.98 -8.15
CA GLU A 62 11.57 2.62 -7.82
C GLU A 62 10.37 2.65 -6.84
N THR A 63 10.49 3.41 -5.76
CA THR A 63 9.44 3.58 -4.73
C THR A 63 8.20 4.30 -5.29
N LEU A 64 8.37 5.34 -6.11
CA LEU A 64 7.22 5.99 -6.74
C LEU A 64 6.49 5.04 -7.71
N SER A 65 7.25 4.28 -8.50
CA SER A 65 6.67 3.29 -9.40
C SER A 65 5.93 2.19 -8.63
N HIS A 66 6.51 1.70 -7.53
CA HIS A 66 5.85 0.78 -6.59
C HIS A 66 4.54 1.37 -6.05
N SER A 67 4.57 2.60 -5.54
CA SER A 67 3.40 3.31 -5.01
C SER A 67 2.25 3.40 -6.04
N MET A 68 2.59 3.61 -7.31
CA MET A 68 1.60 3.59 -8.40
C MET A 68 1.07 2.18 -8.68
N ARG A 69 1.92 1.14 -8.67
CA ARG A 69 1.45 -0.26 -8.79
C ARG A 69 0.51 -0.64 -7.64
N VAL A 70 0.88 -0.30 -6.41
CA VAL A 70 0.07 -0.52 -5.20
C VAL A 70 -1.29 0.16 -5.32
N TYR A 71 -1.36 1.39 -5.84
CA TYR A 71 -2.64 2.05 -6.12
C TYR A 71 -3.55 1.18 -6.99
N TYR A 72 -3.08 0.75 -8.15
CA TYR A 72 -3.90 -0.01 -9.09
C TYR A 72 -4.23 -1.41 -8.59
N TYR A 73 -3.30 -2.09 -7.91
CA TYR A 73 -3.59 -3.38 -7.29
C TYR A 73 -4.66 -3.24 -6.21
N GLY A 74 -4.56 -2.25 -5.31
CA GLY A 74 -5.60 -1.98 -4.32
C GLY A 74 -6.95 -1.71 -4.96
N MET A 75 -7.02 -0.86 -5.99
CA MET A 75 -8.27 -0.57 -6.68
C MET A 75 -8.86 -1.81 -7.37
N ALA A 76 -8.03 -2.66 -7.97
CA ALA A 76 -8.47 -3.93 -8.56
C ALA A 76 -8.99 -4.90 -7.49
N ILE A 77 -8.25 -5.06 -6.38
CA ILE A 77 -8.63 -5.92 -5.25
C ILE A 77 -9.98 -5.48 -4.68
N THR A 78 -10.11 -4.19 -4.35
CA THR A 78 -11.34 -3.62 -3.80
C THR A 78 -12.51 -3.75 -4.76
N LYS A 79 -12.31 -3.47 -6.05
CA LYS A 79 -13.39 -3.58 -7.05
C LYS A 79 -13.89 -5.00 -7.24
N LEU A 80 -12.98 -5.98 -7.30
CA LEU A 80 -13.33 -7.37 -7.63
C LEU A 80 -13.79 -8.17 -6.41
N HIS A 81 -13.20 -7.95 -5.24
CA HIS A 81 -13.51 -8.73 -4.04
C HIS A 81 -14.47 -8.00 -3.09
N PHE A 82 -14.56 -6.67 -3.16
CA PHE A 82 -15.33 -5.84 -2.22
C PHE A 82 -16.12 -4.71 -2.93
N PRO A 83 -16.98 -5.02 -3.92
CA PRO A 83 -17.65 -4.01 -4.76
C PRO A 83 -18.47 -2.98 -3.96
N ASP A 84 -19.09 -3.39 -2.85
CA ASP A 84 -19.85 -2.49 -1.98
C ASP A 84 -18.97 -1.45 -1.26
N ILE A 85 -17.71 -1.80 -1.00
CA ILE A 85 -16.73 -0.89 -0.42
C ILE A 85 -16.12 -0.03 -1.53
N PHE A 86 -15.83 -0.61 -2.69
CA PHE A 86 -15.37 0.12 -3.87
C PHE A 86 -16.29 1.28 -4.23
N ALA A 87 -17.61 1.07 -4.18
CA ALA A 87 -18.60 2.11 -4.49
C ALA A 87 -18.59 3.30 -3.51
N LYS A 88 -17.93 3.17 -2.35
CA LYS A 88 -17.92 4.18 -1.28
C LYS A 88 -16.53 4.74 -1.01
N LEU A 89 -15.47 3.96 -1.21
CA LEU A 89 -14.11 4.37 -0.90
C LEU A 89 -13.69 5.55 -1.80
N SER A 90 -13.09 6.58 -1.20
CA SER A 90 -12.53 7.72 -1.91
C SER A 90 -11.25 7.29 -2.65
N PRO A 91 -11.21 7.38 -4.00
CA PRO A 91 -9.97 7.14 -4.73
C PRO A 91 -8.87 8.11 -4.33
N SER A 92 -9.21 9.34 -3.94
CA SER A 92 -8.23 10.33 -3.47
C SER A 92 -7.58 9.91 -2.16
N THR A 93 -8.35 9.42 -1.19
CA THR A 93 -7.79 8.94 0.10
C THR A 93 -6.89 7.73 -0.13
N TRP A 94 -7.29 6.83 -1.03
CA TRP A 94 -6.46 5.70 -1.42
C TRP A 94 -5.17 6.15 -2.12
N ALA A 95 -5.24 7.06 -3.09
CA ALA A 95 -4.08 7.62 -3.78
C ALA A 95 -3.10 8.32 -2.82
N LEU A 96 -3.60 9.11 -1.85
CA LEU A 96 -2.75 9.73 -0.83
C LEU A 96 -2.05 8.66 0.02
N THR A 97 -2.76 7.61 0.41
CA THR A 97 -2.20 6.50 1.19
C THR A 97 -1.08 5.82 0.42
N THR A 98 -1.31 5.44 -0.84
CA THR A 98 -0.32 4.70 -1.63
C THR A 98 0.87 5.56 -2.03
N LEU A 99 0.69 6.85 -2.33
CA LEU A 99 1.80 7.75 -2.64
C LEU A 99 2.71 7.99 -1.43
N LEU A 100 2.19 7.89 -0.20
CA LEU A 100 2.90 8.30 1.01
C LEU A 100 3.35 7.15 1.90
N HIS A 101 2.89 5.91 1.69
CA HIS A 101 3.18 4.80 2.62
C HIS A 101 4.67 4.54 2.83
N ASP A 102 5.45 4.62 1.75
CA ASP A 102 6.90 4.46 1.78
C ASP A 102 7.66 5.78 1.99
N LEU A 103 7.00 6.88 2.40
CA LEU A 103 7.68 8.17 2.58
C LEU A 103 8.84 8.09 3.59
N GLY A 104 8.75 7.20 4.58
CA GLY A 104 9.83 6.95 5.53
C GLY A 104 11.09 6.36 4.91
N THR A 105 10.99 5.73 3.73
CA THR A 105 12.11 5.09 3.02
C THR A 105 12.97 6.05 2.21
N ALA A 106 12.46 7.27 1.95
CA ALA A 106 13.22 8.30 1.25
C ALA A 106 14.55 8.56 1.98
N GLU A 107 15.64 8.78 1.23
CA GLU A 107 16.99 8.85 1.79
C GLU A 107 17.11 9.86 2.94
N GLU A 108 16.53 11.05 2.77
CA GLU A 108 16.49 12.10 3.78
C GLU A 108 15.65 11.71 5.01
N ASN A 109 14.55 10.98 4.83
CA ASN A 109 13.65 10.62 5.92
C ASN A 109 14.15 9.42 6.72
N LEU A 110 14.73 8.44 6.04
CA LEU A 110 15.21 7.19 6.64
C LEU A 110 16.27 7.47 7.71
N THR A 111 17.14 8.46 7.46
CA THR A 111 18.26 8.82 8.33
C THR A 111 17.98 10.02 9.26
N ALA A 112 16.89 10.77 9.04
CA ALA A 112 16.52 11.92 9.87
C ALA A 112 15.93 11.56 11.24
N THR A 113 15.63 10.28 11.49
CA THR A 113 14.97 9.81 12.71
C THR A 113 15.57 8.51 13.22
N ARG A 114 15.28 8.19 14.49
CA ARG A 114 15.53 6.86 15.08
C ARG A 114 14.27 5.97 15.09
N MET A 115 13.13 6.52 14.66
CA MET A 115 11.87 5.78 14.57
C MET A 115 11.85 4.91 13.31
N SER A 116 11.10 3.81 13.37
CA SER A 116 10.81 2.95 12.22
C SER A 116 10.23 3.75 11.05
N PHE A 117 10.56 3.37 9.82
CA PHE A 117 10.18 4.12 8.63
C PHE A 117 8.66 4.21 8.44
N ASP A 118 7.91 3.17 8.76
CA ASP A 118 6.44 3.10 8.70
C ASP A 118 5.80 4.09 9.68
N ILE A 119 6.30 4.12 10.92
CA ILE A 119 5.80 5.02 11.96
C ILE A 119 6.12 6.48 11.62
N TYR A 120 7.39 6.77 11.31
CA TYR A 120 7.80 8.13 10.97
C TYR A 120 7.20 8.61 9.65
N GLY A 121 7.12 7.72 8.67
CA GLY A 121 6.48 7.93 7.38
C GLY A 121 5.01 8.32 7.56
N GLY A 122 4.26 7.59 8.39
CA GLY A 122 2.87 7.92 8.70
C GLY A 122 2.69 9.25 9.42
N ILE A 123 3.59 9.59 10.36
CA ILE A 123 3.58 10.91 11.01
C ILE A 123 3.84 12.03 9.98
N LYS A 124 4.81 11.84 9.07
CA LYS A 124 5.06 12.82 8.00
C LYS A 124 3.88 12.89 7.03
N ALA A 125 3.28 11.75 6.68
CA ALA A 125 2.13 11.69 5.79
C ALA A 125 0.95 12.48 6.36
N LEU A 126 0.67 12.39 7.67
CA LEU A 126 -0.35 13.20 8.34
C LEU A 126 -0.17 14.70 8.08
N GLN A 127 1.06 15.20 8.26
CA GLN A 127 1.37 16.62 8.07
C GLN A 127 1.32 17.00 6.59
N VAL A 128 1.94 16.20 5.71
CA VAL A 128 1.98 16.44 4.26
C VAL A 128 0.57 16.47 3.67
N SER A 129 -0.30 15.53 4.04
CA SER A 129 -1.69 15.50 3.58
C SER A 129 -2.44 16.76 4.01
N LYS A 130 -2.31 17.19 5.27
CA LYS A 130 -2.94 18.43 5.77
C LYS A 130 -2.43 19.66 5.03
N ASP A 131 -1.11 19.78 4.86
CA ASP A 131 -0.48 20.91 4.15
C ASP A 131 -0.91 21.00 2.68
N PHE A 132 -1.22 19.86 2.07
CA PHE A 132 -1.69 19.81 0.68
C PHE A 132 -3.21 19.92 0.52
N GLY A 133 -3.94 20.03 1.62
CA GLY A 133 -5.36 20.38 1.64
C GLY A 133 -6.31 19.20 1.87
N ALA A 134 -5.81 18.04 2.29
CA ALA A 134 -6.66 16.97 2.79
C ALA A 134 -7.40 17.42 4.05
N THR A 135 -8.62 16.92 4.26
CA THR A 135 -9.31 17.13 5.54
C THR A 135 -8.58 16.42 6.68
N SER A 136 -8.80 16.84 7.92
CA SER A 136 -8.17 16.17 9.07
C SER A 136 -8.51 14.69 9.13
N ASP A 137 -9.76 14.31 8.86
CA ASP A 137 -10.23 12.92 8.85
C ASP A 137 -9.51 12.09 7.77
N GLN A 138 -9.39 12.66 6.56
CA GLN A 138 -8.66 12.02 5.46
C GLN A 138 -7.17 11.83 5.78
N ALA A 139 -6.52 12.87 6.32
CA ALA A 139 -5.12 12.80 6.69
C ALA A 139 -4.86 11.82 7.84
N GLU A 140 -5.79 11.71 8.79
CA GLU A 140 -5.76 10.73 9.89
C GLU A 140 -5.94 9.31 9.37
N ALA A 141 -6.84 9.08 8.40
CA ALA A 141 -7.02 7.77 7.78
C ALA A 141 -5.78 7.31 7.01
N VAL A 142 -5.17 8.23 6.25
CA VAL A 142 -3.89 8.01 5.56
C VAL A 142 -2.80 7.65 6.57
N ALA A 143 -2.66 8.42 7.64
CA ALA A 143 -1.63 8.19 8.64
C ALA A 143 -1.82 6.85 9.39
N GLU A 144 -3.04 6.53 9.82
CA GLU A 144 -3.37 5.26 10.47
C GLU A 144 -3.01 4.06 9.58
N ALA A 145 -3.39 4.12 8.30
CA ALA A 145 -3.08 3.05 7.34
C ALA A 145 -1.57 2.89 7.13
N ILE A 146 -0.84 3.99 7.00
CA ILE A 146 0.61 3.96 6.78
C ILE A 146 1.34 3.46 8.03
N ILE A 147 0.96 3.88 9.24
CA ILE A 147 1.61 3.39 10.46
C ILE A 147 1.46 1.87 10.60
N ARG A 148 0.37 1.29 10.08
CA ARG A 148 0.05 -0.14 10.22
C ARG A 148 0.29 -0.97 8.96
N HIS A 149 0.92 -0.42 7.91
CA HIS A 149 1.01 -1.14 6.63
C HIS A 149 1.97 -2.36 6.66
N GLU A 150 2.89 -2.43 7.64
CA GLU A 150 3.72 -3.62 7.92
C GLU A 150 3.22 -4.43 9.15
N ASP A 151 2.14 -4.00 9.80
CA ASP A 151 1.57 -4.66 10.99
C ASP A 151 0.74 -5.90 10.60
N MET A 152 1.43 -6.97 10.20
CA MET A 152 0.84 -8.22 9.69
C MET A 152 0.30 -9.14 10.81
N GLY A 153 -0.17 -8.55 11.92
CA GLY A 153 -0.74 -9.28 13.06
C GLY A 153 -2.07 -10.00 12.74
N VAL A 154 -2.39 -11.02 13.54
CA VAL A 154 -3.59 -11.87 13.32
C VAL A 154 -4.74 -11.61 14.31
N ASP A 155 -4.51 -10.81 15.34
CA ASP A 155 -5.47 -10.54 16.40
C ASP A 155 -6.06 -9.12 16.29
N GLY A 156 -7.34 -8.97 16.62
CA GLY A 156 -8.03 -7.67 16.64
C GLY A 156 -8.52 -7.20 15.27
N THR A 157 -8.64 -5.88 15.12
CA THR A 157 -9.19 -5.25 13.92
C THR A 157 -8.29 -4.13 13.39
N ILE A 158 -8.51 -3.78 12.13
CA ILE A 158 -7.86 -2.69 11.40
C ILE A 158 -8.91 -1.93 10.59
N THR A 159 -8.59 -0.73 10.12
CA THR A 159 -9.41 -0.02 9.13
C THR A 159 -9.36 -0.77 7.79
N TYR A 160 -10.42 -0.65 6.99
CA TYR A 160 -10.43 -1.26 5.66
C TYR A 160 -9.27 -0.77 4.79
N ILE A 161 -8.97 0.54 4.83
CA ILE A 161 -7.87 1.11 4.06
C ILE A 161 -6.50 0.63 4.58
N GLY A 162 -6.37 0.40 5.89
CA GLY A 162 -5.22 -0.26 6.50
C GLY A 162 -5.04 -1.71 6.02
N GLN A 163 -6.12 -2.49 5.97
CA GLN A 163 -6.05 -3.84 5.41
C GLN A 163 -5.72 -3.82 3.91
N LEU A 164 -6.28 -2.87 3.17
CA LEU A 164 -6.08 -2.75 1.73
C LEU A 164 -4.62 -2.41 1.39
N ILE A 165 -3.97 -1.52 2.15
CA ILE A 165 -2.55 -1.21 1.96
C ILE A 165 -1.68 -2.42 2.26
N GLN A 166 -1.97 -3.20 3.30
CA GLN A 166 -1.26 -4.46 3.57
C GLN A 166 -1.39 -5.44 2.40
N LEU A 167 -2.60 -5.66 1.88
CA LEU A 167 -2.84 -6.57 0.76
C LEU A 167 -2.12 -6.11 -0.51
N ALA A 168 -2.22 -4.82 -0.85
CA ALA A 168 -1.66 -4.29 -2.09
C ALA A 168 -0.13 -4.23 -2.08
N THR A 169 0.49 -3.83 -0.96
CA THR A 169 1.96 -3.83 -0.80
C THR A 169 2.51 -5.25 -0.78
N THR A 170 1.90 -6.16 0.00
CA THR A 170 2.29 -7.59 0.02
C THR A 170 2.19 -8.20 -1.38
N TYR A 171 1.14 -7.87 -2.14
CA TYR A 171 0.98 -8.37 -3.51
C TYR A 171 2.12 -7.95 -4.44
N ASP A 172 2.59 -6.70 -4.37
CA ASP A 172 3.71 -6.23 -5.20
C ASP A 172 5.10 -6.67 -4.68
N ASN A 173 5.24 -6.86 -3.37
CA ASN A 173 6.49 -7.18 -2.70
C ASN A 173 6.82 -8.67 -2.75
N THR A 174 5.93 -9.52 -2.24
CA THR A 174 6.18 -10.97 -2.12
C THR A 174 5.23 -11.80 -2.97
N SER A 175 4.06 -11.24 -3.31
CA SER A 175 2.97 -11.93 -4.00
C SER A 175 2.47 -13.22 -3.33
N VAL A 176 2.84 -13.43 -2.06
CA VAL A 176 2.42 -14.54 -1.20
C VAL A 176 1.97 -13.97 0.13
N HIS A 177 0.89 -14.50 0.70
CA HIS A 177 0.37 -14.07 1.99
C HIS A 177 0.19 -15.29 2.91
N PRO A 178 0.68 -15.24 4.17
CA PRO A 178 0.68 -16.41 5.07
C PRO A 178 -0.72 -16.95 5.40
N HIS A 179 -1.74 -16.09 5.36
CA HIS A 179 -3.11 -16.43 5.73
C HIS A 179 -4.11 -16.42 4.56
N VAL A 180 -3.68 -16.12 3.33
CA VAL A 180 -4.57 -16.06 2.15
C VAL A 180 -3.99 -16.96 1.07
N ARG A 181 -4.66 -18.07 0.73
CA ARG A 181 -4.21 -18.95 -0.35
C ARG A 181 -4.49 -18.33 -1.71
N ASN A 182 -3.71 -18.76 -2.70
CA ASN A 182 -3.83 -18.31 -4.09
C ASN A 182 -3.72 -16.78 -4.20
N PHE A 183 -2.94 -16.17 -3.30
CA PHE A 183 -2.80 -14.72 -3.21
C PHE A 183 -2.20 -14.11 -4.48
N GLU A 184 -1.36 -14.88 -5.19
CA GLU A 184 -0.82 -14.55 -6.51
C GLU A 184 -1.92 -14.36 -7.58
N ASN A 185 -3.11 -14.90 -7.34
CA ASN A 185 -4.28 -14.81 -8.21
C ASN A 185 -5.26 -13.71 -7.75
N MET A 186 -4.92 -12.87 -6.77
CA MET A 186 -5.82 -11.82 -6.27
C MET A 186 -6.13 -10.74 -7.32
N VAL A 187 -5.20 -10.52 -8.26
CA VAL A 187 -5.36 -9.63 -9.43
C VAL A 187 -5.17 -10.44 -10.70
N HIS A 188 -6.05 -10.25 -11.69
CA HIS A 188 -5.98 -10.94 -12.96
C HIS A 188 -4.64 -10.68 -13.69
N PRO A 189 -4.01 -11.69 -14.33
CA PRO A 189 -2.71 -11.54 -14.98
C PRO A 189 -2.64 -10.42 -16.03
N ALA A 190 -3.71 -10.20 -16.81
CA ALA A 190 -3.75 -9.13 -17.81
C ALA A 190 -3.72 -7.73 -17.16
N THR A 191 -4.48 -7.52 -16.09
CA THR A 191 -4.45 -6.29 -15.30
C THR A 191 -3.07 -6.06 -14.70
N ARG A 192 -2.45 -7.11 -14.14
CA ARG A 192 -1.08 -7.02 -13.62
C ARG A 192 -0.09 -6.60 -14.70
N GLU A 193 -0.17 -7.19 -15.88
CA GLU A 193 0.71 -6.85 -17.00
C GLU A 193 0.53 -5.40 -17.47
N GLU A 194 -0.71 -4.92 -17.53
CA GLU A 194 -1.01 -3.52 -17.85
C GLU A 194 -0.46 -2.55 -16.79
N VAL A 195 -0.65 -2.87 -15.50
CA VAL A 195 -0.12 -2.08 -14.38
C VAL A 195 1.41 -2.00 -14.43
N VAL A 196 2.11 -3.12 -14.61
CA VAL A 196 3.59 -3.12 -14.65
C VAL A 196 4.12 -2.43 -15.92
N LYS A 197 3.40 -2.53 -17.05
CA LYS A 197 3.74 -1.81 -18.27
C LYS A 197 3.62 -0.29 -18.08
N ALA A 198 2.59 0.17 -17.36
CA ALA A 198 2.40 1.59 -17.05
C ALA A 198 3.39 2.08 -15.96
N HIS A 199 3.74 1.21 -15.01
CA HIS A 199 4.58 1.50 -13.85
C HIS A 199 5.66 0.42 -13.66
N PRO A 200 6.79 0.50 -14.41
CA PRO A 200 7.83 -0.53 -14.43
C PRO A 200 8.42 -0.84 -13.04
N ARG A 201 8.86 -2.08 -12.79
CA ARG A 201 9.39 -2.47 -11.48
C ARG A 201 10.75 -1.85 -11.16
N LEU A 202 11.63 -1.71 -12.15
CA LEU A 202 12.93 -1.07 -11.97
C LEU A 202 13.77 -1.80 -10.91
N LEU A 203 13.91 -3.13 -11.03
CA LEU A 203 14.58 -3.97 -10.02
C LEU A 203 14.02 -3.77 -8.61
N TRP A 204 12.69 -3.59 -8.48
CA TRP A 204 12.01 -3.27 -7.23
C TRP A 204 12.38 -4.25 -6.12
N SER A 205 12.41 -5.55 -6.42
CA SER A 205 12.66 -6.56 -5.40
C SER A 205 14.05 -6.40 -4.77
N GLU A 206 15.08 -6.16 -5.59
CA GLU A 206 16.44 -5.90 -5.10
C GLU A 206 16.53 -4.55 -4.37
N PHE A 207 15.91 -3.51 -4.93
CA PHE A 207 15.92 -2.17 -4.36
C PHE A 207 15.29 -2.14 -2.96
N PHE A 208 14.10 -2.72 -2.82
CA PHE A 208 13.36 -2.69 -1.56
C PHE A 208 13.99 -3.61 -0.52
N ALA A 209 14.48 -4.79 -0.89
CA ALA A 209 15.24 -5.66 0.02
C ALA A 209 16.50 -4.96 0.58
N ARG A 210 17.23 -4.21 -0.25
CA ARG A 210 18.35 -3.37 0.23
C ARG A 210 17.88 -2.26 1.16
N THR A 211 16.71 -1.68 0.93
CA THR A 211 16.12 -0.64 1.77
C THR A 211 15.75 -1.18 3.15
N ILE A 212 15.09 -2.35 3.22
CA ILE A 212 14.78 -3.03 4.48
C ILE A 212 16.05 -3.37 5.26
N ARG A 213 17.04 -3.99 4.62
CA ARG A 213 18.33 -4.29 5.28
C ARG A 213 19.04 -3.03 5.78
N LYS A 214 18.92 -1.90 5.06
CA LYS A 214 19.46 -0.62 5.50
C LYS A 214 18.73 -0.11 6.74
N GLU A 215 17.40 -0.13 6.75
CA GLU A 215 16.57 0.26 7.90
C GLU A 215 16.96 -0.55 9.15
N GLU A 216 16.98 -1.88 9.05
CA GLU A 216 17.35 -2.77 10.14
C GLU A 216 18.80 -2.53 10.63
N SER A 217 19.72 -2.25 9.71
CA SER A 217 21.11 -1.95 10.06
C SER A 217 21.28 -0.65 10.84
N ILE A 218 20.54 0.41 10.49
CA ILE A 218 20.69 1.72 11.13
C ILE A 218 19.73 1.91 12.33
N LYS A 219 18.67 1.12 12.40
CA LYS A 219 17.67 1.08 13.48
C LYS A 219 17.37 -0.38 13.82
N PRO A 220 18.24 -1.09 14.56
CA PRO A 220 18.05 -2.50 14.91
C PRO A 220 16.84 -2.79 15.82
N TRP A 221 16.09 -1.75 16.21
CA TRP A 221 14.83 -1.81 16.97
C TRP A 221 13.61 -1.41 16.11
N CYS A 222 13.78 -1.23 14.80
CA CYS A 222 12.69 -0.82 13.92
C CYS A 222 11.59 -1.88 13.88
N HIS A 223 10.39 -1.43 13.51
CA HIS A 223 9.21 -2.30 13.43
C HIS A 223 9.40 -3.40 12.38
N SER A 224 10.07 -3.10 11.26
CA SER A 224 10.32 -4.06 10.16
C SER A 224 11.02 -5.35 10.60
N THR A 225 11.76 -5.38 11.72
CA THR A 225 12.33 -6.63 12.26
C THR A 225 11.26 -7.63 12.74
N HIS A 226 9.99 -7.22 12.86
CA HIS A 226 8.87 -8.13 13.12
C HIS A 226 8.53 -9.01 11.92
N LEU A 227 8.88 -8.58 10.69
CA LEU A 227 8.72 -9.37 9.48
C LEU A 227 9.97 -10.22 9.26
N VAL A 228 9.91 -11.47 9.71
CA VAL A 228 11.07 -12.40 9.67
C VAL A 228 11.43 -12.75 8.22
N ASN A 229 12.72 -12.59 7.87
CA ASN A 229 13.26 -12.85 6.51
C ASN A 229 12.61 -12.01 5.41
N PHE A 230 12.09 -10.82 5.74
CA PHE A 230 11.30 -10.04 4.78
C PHE A 230 12.07 -9.69 3.50
N ALA A 231 13.33 -9.28 3.64
CA ALA A 231 14.18 -8.96 2.50
C ALA A 231 14.37 -10.17 1.56
N GLU A 232 14.56 -11.37 2.11
CA GLU A 232 14.69 -12.61 1.35
C GLU A 232 13.38 -13.02 0.67
N GLU A 233 12.23 -12.81 1.33
CA GLU A 233 10.92 -13.06 0.74
C GLU A 233 10.61 -12.12 -0.43
N ILE A 234 10.99 -10.85 -0.32
CA ILE A 234 10.90 -9.87 -1.42
C ILE A 234 11.74 -10.32 -2.62
N GLU A 235 13.00 -10.67 -2.40
CA GLU A 235 13.89 -11.18 -3.45
C GLU A 235 13.40 -12.52 -4.05
N GLY A 236 12.65 -13.28 -3.26
CA GLY A 236 12.00 -14.54 -3.64
C GLY A 236 10.73 -14.40 -4.48
N ASN A 237 10.29 -13.19 -4.83
CA ASN A 237 9.04 -12.97 -5.57
C ASN A 237 9.09 -13.50 -7.02
N THR A 238 8.72 -14.78 -7.17
CA THR A 238 8.69 -15.46 -8.47
C THR A 238 7.63 -14.93 -9.44
N LEU A 239 6.52 -14.41 -8.93
CA LEU A 239 5.41 -13.92 -9.75
C LEU A 239 5.81 -12.67 -10.53
N MET A 240 6.58 -11.79 -9.89
CA MET A 240 6.99 -10.51 -10.46
C MET A 240 8.34 -10.56 -11.19
N LYS A 241 9.12 -11.63 -11.01
CA LYS A 241 10.48 -11.80 -11.52
C LYS A 241 10.69 -11.46 -13.01
N LYS A 242 9.69 -11.70 -13.86
CA LYS A 242 9.81 -11.44 -15.31
C LYS A 242 9.81 -9.96 -15.70
N TRP A 243 9.52 -9.07 -14.75
CA TRP A 243 9.47 -7.62 -14.96
C TRP A 243 10.52 -6.84 -14.15
N GLU A 244 11.39 -7.53 -13.43
CA GLU A 244 12.49 -6.91 -12.68
C GLU A 244 13.49 -6.20 -13.61
#